data_AF-U1QM74-F1
#
_entry.id   AF-U1QM74-F1
#
_cell.length_a   1.000
_cell.length_b   1.000
_cell.length_c   1.000
_cell.angle_alpha   90.00
_cell.angle_beta   90.00
_cell.angle_gamma   90.00
#
_symmetry.space_group_name_H-M   'P 1'
#
loop_
_entity.id
_entity.type
_entity.pdbx_description
1 polymer ?
#
loop_
_entity_poly.entity_id
_entity_poly.type
_entity_poly.pdbx_seq_one_letter_code
_entity_poly.pdbx_strand_id
1 'polypeptide(L)'
;MWCGGRSQDAGEAKMAQSQGHRPATPVPETYVLQGAAVRRWIGLAEIVADQTRDLVDVLNVFPVPDADTGTNVLLTLRSASDALHRLGRAADAAQVARAAADGAVRG
;
A
#
# COMPACT_ATOMS: atom_id res chain seq x y z
N MET A 1 -51.50 8.57 -55.19
CA MET A 1 -51.35 9.96 -55.65
C MET A 1 -51.74 10.87 -54.49
N TRP A 2 -50.89 11.86 -54.21
CA TRP A 2 -50.64 12.49 -52.91
C TRP A 2 -51.53 13.70 -52.63
N CYS A 3 -51.86 13.92 -51.35
CA CYS A 3 -51.90 15.21 -50.63
C CYS A 3 -52.60 14.94 -49.28
N GLY A 4 -52.11 15.27 -48.10
CA GLY A 4 -51.07 16.20 -47.65
C GLY A 4 -51.53 16.62 -46.25
N GLY A 5 -50.67 16.49 -45.25
CA GLY A 5 -51.04 16.83 -43.87
C GLY A 5 -50.00 16.38 -42.87
N ARG A 6 -48.92 17.16 -42.75
CA ARG A 6 -48.01 17.10 -41.61
C ARG A 6 -48.73 17.62 -40.37
N SER A 7 -48.55 16.94 -39.25
CA SER A 7 -48.14 17.53 -37.97
C SER A 7 -47.63 16.40 -37.08
N GLN A 8 -46.31 16.33 -36.94
CA GLN A 8 -45.64 15.49 -35.96
C GLN A 8 -45.53 16.31 -34.67
N ASP A 9 -46.36 16.01 -33.68
CA ASP A 9 -46.16 16.51 -32.32
C ASP A 9 -45.45 15.45 -31.48
N ALA A 10 -44.17 15.72 -31.28
CA ALA A 10 -43.32 15.40 -30.14
C ALA A 10 -43.80 14.27 -29.21
N GLY A 11 -43.43 13.03 -29.55
CA GLY A 11 -43.24 11.98 -28.54
C GLY A 11 -41.96 12.24 -27.78
N GLU A 12 -42.11 12.76 -26.56
CA GLU A 12 -41.07 13.05 -25.58
C GLU A 12 -40.00 11.93 -25.53
N ALA A 13 -38.79 12.30 -25.92
CA ALA A 13 -37.62 11.45 -25.78
C ALA A 13 -37.43 11.12 -24.30
N LYS A 14 -37.47 9.82 -24.00
CA LYS A 14 -37.09 9.22 -22.73
C LYS A 14 -35.70 9.74 -22.34
N MET A 15 -35.66 10.74 -21.46
CA MET A 15 -34.45 11.32 -20.89
C MET A 15 -33.61 10.18 -20.33
N ALA A 16 -32.52 9.87 -21.03
CA ALA A 16 -31.47 9.01 -20.53
C ALA A 16 -31.05 9.58 -19.18
N GLN A 17 -31.25 8.80 -18.11
CA GLN A 17 -30.70 9.10 -16.80
C GLN A 17 -29.18 9.15 -17.00
N SER A 18 -28.64 10.36 -17.09
CA SER A 18 -27.20 10.59 -17.13
C SER A 18 -26.67 10.05 -15.81
N GLN A 19 -25.97 8.92 -15.88
CA GLN A 19 -25.22 8.43 -14.76
C GLN A 19 -24.24 9.54 -14.38
N GLY A 20 -24.49 10.19 -13.24
CA GLY A 20 -23.63 11.24 -12.73
C GLY A 20 -22.22 10.69 -12.62
N HIS A 21 -21.31 11.26 -13.40
CA HIS A 21 -19.88 11.03 -13.24
C HIS A 21 -19.54 11.44 -11.81
N ARG A 22 -19.34 10.45 -10.91
CA ARG A 22 -18.79 10.75 -9.59
C ARG A 22 -17.48 11.47 -9.83
N PRO A 23 -17.31 12.72 -9.38
CA PRO A 23 -16.06 13.42 -9.58
C PRO A 23 -14.97 12.56 -8.94
N ALA A 24 -14.03 12.10 -9.77
CA ALA A 24 -12.85 11.41 -9.28
C ALA A 24 -12.17 12.36 -8.28
N THR A 25 -11.94 11.88 -7.06
CA THR A 25 -11.15 12.63 -6.10
C THR A 25 -9.80 12.90 -6.75
N PRO A 26 -9.32 14.15 -6.85
CA PRO A 26 -8.02 14.43 -7.44
C PRO A 26 -6.97 13.67 -6.64
N VAL A 27 -6.38 12.64 -7.24
CA VAL A 27 -5.16 12.05 -6.73
C VAL A 27 -4.04 13.05 -7.06
N PRO A 28 -3.31 13.56 -6.06
CA PRO A 28 -2.19 14.45 -6.36
C PRO A 28 -1.20 13.72 -7.26
N GLU A 29 -0.65 14.42 -8.26
CA GLU A 29 0.33 13.85 -9.21
C GLU A 29 1.58 13.29 -8.49
N THR A 30 1.81 13.69 -7.24
CA THR A 30 2.85 13.14 -6.37
C THR A 30 2.31 12.83 -4.97
N TYR A 31 2.48 11.57 -4.54
CA TYR A 31 2.23 11.15 -3.16
C TYR A 31 3.54 11.13 -2.38
N VAL A 32 3.70 12.02 -1.40
CA VAL A 32 4.93 12.13 -0.61
C VAL A 32 4.87 11.16 0.57
N LEU A 33 5.71 10.11 0.52
CA LEU A 33 5.87 9.18 1.63
C LEU A 33 6.47 9.90 2.84
N GLN A 34 5.81 9.80 3.98
CA GLN A 34 6.24 10.43 5.23
C GLN A 34 7.05 9.46 6.09
N GLY A 35 8.04 9.96 6.84
CA GLY A 35 8.82 9.13 7.77
C GLY A 35 7.95 8.39 8.80
N ALA A 36 6.86 9.02 9.25
CA ALA A 36 5.87 8.37 10.12
C ALA A 36 5.17 7.16 9.47
N ALA A 37 4.93 7.21 8.16
CA ALA A 37 4.33 6.10 7.42
C ALA A 37 5.30 4.91 7.34
N VAL A 38 6.59 5.18 7.09
CA VAL A 38 7.63 4.13 7.08
C VAL A 38 7.79 3.49 8.47
N ARG A 39 7.82 4.30 9.54
CA ARG A 39 7.88 3.78 10.93
C ARG A 39 6.70 2.87 11.24
N ARG A 40 5.49 3.30 10.87
CA ARG A 40 4.27 2.50 11.07
C ARG A 40 4.33 1.20 10.27
N TRP A 41 4.79 1.27 9.02
CA TRP A 41 4.92 0.10 8.17
C TRP A 41 5.90 -0.93 8.75
N ILE A 42 7.10 -0.50 9.19
CA ILE A 42 8.07 -1.39 9.84
C ILE A 42 7.50 -2.02 11.11
N GLY A 43 6.84 -1.24 11.97
CA GLY A 43 6.23 -1.80 13.19
C GLY A 43 5.10 -2.80 12.90
N LEU A 44 4.29 -2.57 11.86
CA LEU A 44 3.28 -3.55 11.42
C LEU A 44 3.92 -4.80 10.82
N ALA A 45 4.98 -4.63 10.01
CA ALA A 45 5.72 -5.73 9.42
C ALA A 45 6.34 -6.62 10.50
N GLU A 46 6.91 -6.04 11.56
CA GLU A 46 7.46 -6.79 12.70
C GLU A 46 6.38 -7.63 13.40
N ILE A 47 5.20 -7.05 13.66
CA ILE A 47 4.06 -7.78 14.25
C ILE A 47 3.64 -8.95 13.36
N VAL A 48 3.49 -8.71 12.05
CA VAL A 48 3.09 -9.76 11.10
C VAL A 48 4.16 -10.84 11.01
N ALA A 49 5.45 -10.47 10.95
CA ALA A 49 6.54 -11.42 10.88
C ALA A 49 6.63 -12.29 12.14
N ASP A 50 6.41 -11.74 13.33
CA ASP A 50 6.37 -12.54 14.56
C ASP A 50 5.25 -13.59 14.55
N GLN A 51 4.09 -13.23 13.98
CA GLN A 51 2.94 -14.12 13.85
C GLN A 51 3.10 -15.18 12.75
N THR A 52 3.89 -14.91 11.72
CA THR A 52 3.98 -15.78 10.53
C THR A 52 5.34 -16.47 10.37
N ARG A 53 6.32 -16.25 11.25
CA ARG A 53 7.68 -16.79 11.10
C ARG A 53 7.70 -18.31 10.89
N ASP A 54 6.95 -19.07 11.69
CA ASP A 54 6.92 -20.54 11.59
C ASP A 54 6.33 -21.00 10.24
N LEU A 55 5.36 -20.25 9.71
CA LEU A 55 4.81 -20.51 8.37
C LEU A 55 5.86 -20.21 7.29
N VAL A 56 6.59 -19.10 7.40
CA VAL A 56 7.64 -18.72 6.45
C VAL A 56 8.80 -19.73 6.47
N ASP A 57 9.20 -20.20 7.66
CA ASP A 57 10.23 -21.23 7.85
C ASP A 57 9.88 -22.52 7.09
N VAL A 58 8.60 -22.91 7.09
CA VAL A 58 8.12 -24.12 6.39
C VAL A 58 7.91 -23.89 4.89
N LEU A 59 7.59 -22.67 4.46
CA LEU A 59 7.41 -22.34 3.04
C LEU A 59 8.73 -22.26 2.27
N ASN A 60 9.84 -21.85 2.89
CA ASN A 60 11.12 -21.73 2.20
C ASN A 60 11.79 -23.10 2.04
N VAL A 61 11.50 -23.77 0.92
CA VAL A 61 11.97 -25.13 0.61
C VAL A 61 13.08 -25.19 -0.46
N PHE A 62 13.73 -24.07 -0.82
CA PHE A 62 14.71 -24.04 -1.93
C PHE A 62 16.11 -23.54 -1.53
N PRO A 63 17.20 -24.26 -1.87
CA PRO A 63 17.27 -25.66 -2.34
C PRO A 63 17.20 -26.69 -1.19
N VAL A 64 17.29 -26.24 0.07
CA VAL A 64 17.21 -27.03 1.30
C VAL A 64 16.30 -26.26 2.27
N PRO A 65 15.42 -26.91 3.04
CA PRO A 65 14.64 -26.23 4.08
C PRO A 65 15.58 -25.55 5.08
N ASP A 66 15.56 -24.22 5.12
CA ASP A 66 16.45 -23.42 5.98
C ASP A 66 15.93 -23.36 7.43
N ALA A 67 14.64 -23.67 7.66
CA ALA A 67 13.97 -23.71 8.97
C ALA A 67 14.16 -22.48 9.88
N ASP A 68 14.76 -21.40 9.36
CA ASP A 68 15.09 -20.18 10.09
C ASP A 68 14.76 -18.90 9.31
N THR A 69 14.26 -19.00 8.08
CA THR A 69 14.03 -17.85 7.18
C THR A 69 13.07 -16.83 7.77
N GLY A 70 11.94 -17.28 8.31
CA GLY A 70 10.97 -16.45 9.04
C GLY A 70 11.58 -15.84 10.30
N THR A 71 12.39 -16.62 11.02
CA THR A 71 13.14 -16.10 12.18
C THR A 71 14.12 -14.99 11.77
N ASN A 72 14.86 -15.17 10.68
CA ASN A 72 15.80 -14.19 10.14
C ASN A 72 15.07 -12.91 9.68
N VAL A 73 13.89 -13.02 9.06
CA VAL A 73 13.05 -11.86 8.71
C VAL A 73 12.58 -11.11 9.96
N LEU A 74 12.12 -11.81 10.99
CA LEU A 74 11.70 -11.20 12.25
C LEU A 74 12.85 -10.46 12.93
N LEU A 75 14.03 -11.08 13.02
CA LEU A 75 15.22 -10.46 13.61
C LEU A 75 15.65 -9.22 12.82
N THR A 76 15.62 -9.30 11.50
CA THR A 76 15.92 -8.15 10.61
C THR A 76 14.98 -6.96 10.89
N LEU A 77 13.67 -7.22 11.03
CA LEU A 77 12.67 -6.19 11.30
C LEU A 77 12.81 -5.61 12.71
N ARG A 78 13.10 -6.44 13.72
CA ARG A 78 13.40 -5.98 15.09
C ARG A 78 14.60 -5.04 15.12
N SER A 79 15.70 -5.41 14.45
CA SER A 79 16.89 -4.57 14.36
C SER A 79 16.63 -3.25 13.65
N ALA A 80 15.79 -3.24 12.61
CA ALA A 80 15.31 -2.01 11.97
C ALA A 80 14.48 -1.16 12.93
N SER A 81 13.51 -1.75 13.64
CA SER A 81 12.68 -1.07 14.64
C SER A 81 13.52 -0.43 15.75
N ASP A 82 14.53 -1.14 16.26
CA ASP A 82 15.44 -0.64 17.29
C ASP A 82 16.26 0.57 16.81
N ALA A 83 16.74 0.54 15.56
CA ALA A 83 17.39 1.70 14.95
C ALA A 83 16.43 2.89 14.84
N LEU A 84 15.17 2.64 14.48
CA LEU A 84 14.14 3.68 14.41
C LEU A 84 13.80 4.26 15.79
N HIS A 85 13.81 3.47 16.86
CA HIS A 85 13.58 3.95 18.22
C HIS A 85 14.63 4.96 18.68
N ARG A 86 15.87 4.85 18.18
CA ARG A 86 16.96 5.81 18.46
C ARG A 86 16.88 7.09 17.62
N LEU A 87 16.10 7.09 16.54
CA LEU A 87 15.98 8.23 15.62
C LEU A 87 14.86 9.17 16.05
N GLY A 88 15.14 10.49 16.06
CA GLY A 88 14.16 11.53 16.40
C GLY A 88 12.89 11.50 15.55
N ARG A 89 11.76 11.90 16.15
CA ARG A 89 10.43 11.84 15.52
C ARG A 89 10.25 12.79 14.32
N ALA A 90 11.04 13.85 14.25
CA ALA A 90 11.01 14.83 13.16
C ALA A 90 11.80 14.39 11.91
N ALA A 91 12.45 13.22 11.95
CA ALA A 91 13.22 12.72 10.81
C ALA A 91 12.31 12.47 9.59
N ASP A 92 12.80 12.86 8.41
CA ASP A 92 12.09 12.68 7.16
C ASP A 92 12.11 11.21 6.68
N ALA A 93 11.42 10.92 5.58
CA ALA A 93 11.31 9.55 5.06
C ALA A 93 12.66 8.97 4.61
N ALA A 94 13.58 9.78 4.09
CA ALA A 94 14.89 9.31 3.64
C ALA A 94 15.77 8.93 4.84
N GLN A 95 15.78 9.76 5.88
CA GLN A 95 16.48 9.51 7.13
C GLN A 95 15.93 8.28 7.85
N VAL A 96 14.61 8.13 7.91
CA VAL A 96 13.95 6.95 8.49
C VAL A 96 14.28 5.70 7.70
N ALA A 97 14.18 5.72 6.37
CA ALA A 97 14.50 4.58 5.52
C ALA A 97 15.97 4.17 5.66
N ARG A 98 16.89 5.14 5.71
CA ARG A 98 18.32 4.89 5.92
C ARG A 98 18.58 4.23 7.26
N ALA A 99 18.01 4.77 8.34
CA ALA A 99 18.19 4.21 9.68
C ALA A 99 17.62 2.79 9.80
N ALA A 100 16.45 2.53 9.22
CA ALA A 100 15.86 1.19 9.18
C ALA A 100 16.75 0.21 8.41
N ALA A 101 17.26 0.59 7.24
CA ALA A 101 18.16 -0.23 6.45
C ALA A 101 19.50 -0.51 7.16
N ASP A 102 20.08 0.50 7.80
CA ASP A 102 21.30 0.32 8.60
C ASP A 102 21.08 -0.59 9.81
N GLY A 103 19.92 -0.46 10.47
CA GLY A 103 19.52 -1.35 11.56
C GLY A 103 19.37 -2.79 11.09
N ALA A 104 18.66 -3.00 9.98
CA ALA A 104 18.44 -4.32 9.38
C ALA A 104 19.74 -5.04 9.00
N VAL A 105 20.75 -4.31 8.51
CA VAL A 105 22.01 -4.90 8.02
C VAL A 105 23.03 -5.14 9.13
N ARG A 106 23.01 -4.34 10.21
CA ARG A 106 24.05 -4.36 11.25
C ARG A 106 23.61 -4.99 12.57
N GLY A 107 22.32 -5.26 12.73
CA GLY A 107 21.74 -5.79 13.96
C GLY A 107 22.05 -7.25 14.21
#